data_AF-A0A659UM13-F1
#
_entry.id   AF-A0A659UM13-F1
#
_cell.length_a   1.000
_cell.length_b   1.000
_cell.length_c   1.000
_cell.angle_alpha   90.00
_cell.angle_beta   90.00
_cell.angle_gamma   90.00
#
_symmetry.space_group_name_H-M   'P 1'
#
loop_
_entity.id
_entity.type
_entity.pdbx_description
1 polymer ?
#
loop_
_entity_poly.entity_id
_entity_poly.type
_entity_poly.pdbx_seq_one_letter_code
_entity_poly.pdbx_strand_id
1 'polypeptide(L)'
;MAGQVEAIETHISRIFLIDGRAFKMKRAVKLPYVDFSTPALRLAACEKEVELNARTAPGLYLGVRRITREVDGKLVFDGAGQMVDAVIEMVRFDQSRLL
;
A
#
# COMPACT_ATOMS: atom_id res chain seq x y z
N MET A 1 -18.35 12.63 2.97
CA MET A 1 -18.49 11.54 3.96
C MET A 1 -17.46 10.50 3.63
N ALA A 2 -16.63 10.06 4.58
CA ALA A 2 -15.69 8.97 4.34
C ALA A 2 -16.47 7.64 4.38
N GLY A 3 -16.35 6.81 3.34
CA GLY A 3 -16.97 5.49 3.29
C GLY A 3 -16.44 4.55 4.39
N GLN A 4 -17.15 3.45 4.64
CA GLN A 4 -16.68 2.44 5.58
C GLN A 4 -15.38 1.80 5.09
N VAL A 5 -14.37 1.77 5.96
CA VAL A 5 -13.09 1.09 5.68
C VAL A 5 -13.21 -0.36 6.09
N GLU A 6 -12.94 -1.27 5.15
CA GLU A 6 -12.73 -2.68 5.42
C GLU A 6 -11.22 -2.96 5.46
N ALA A 7 -10.76 -3.74 6.42
CA ALA A 7 -9.35 -4.08 6.59
C ALA A 7 -9.15 -5.60 6.47
N ILE A 8 -8.24 -5.99 5.59
CA ILE A 8 -7.84 -7.38 5.38
C ILE A 8 -6.37 -7.52 5.79
N GLU A 9 -6.07 -8.48 6.64
CA GLU A 9 -4.70 -8.81 7.01
C GLU A 9 -4.26 -10.10 6.32
N THR A 10 -3.05 -10.08 5.76
CA THR A 10 -2.36 -11.27 5.27
C THR A 10 -1.08 -11.48 6.07
N HIS A 11 -0.37 -12.57 5.78
CA HIS A 11 0.88 -12.88 6.46
C HIS A 11 1.90 -11.72 6.38
N ILE A 12 1.98 -11.03 5.24
CA ILE A 12 2.99 -9.98 4.98
C ILE A 12 2.41 -8.61 4.61
N SER A 13 1.08 -8.44 4.59
CA SER A 13 0.45 -7.18 4.17
C SER A 13 -0.83 -6.87 4.95
N ARG A 14 -1.19 -5.59 4.94
CA ARG A 14 -2.51 -5.08 5.33
C ARG A 14 -3.13 -4.39 4.14
N ILE A 15 -4.39 -4.67 3.85
CA ILE A 15 -5.12 -4.07 2.75
C ILE A 15 -6.32 -3.33 3.33
N PHE A 16 -6.45 -2.05 2.96
CA PHE A 16 -7.57 -1.21 3.33
C PHE A 16 -8.42 -0.95 2.10
N LEU A 17 -9.71 -1.29 2.16
CA LEU A 17 -10.67 -1.08 1.09
C LEU A 17 -11.62 0.03 1.50
N ILE A 18 -11.75 1.06 0.66
CA ILE A 18 -12.67 2.17 0.88
C ILE A 18 -13.19 2.65 -0.47
N ASP A 19 -14.51 2.73 -0.59
CA ASP A 19 -15.20 3.09 -1.83
C ASP A 19 -14.63 2.31 -3.04
N GLY A 20 -14.18 3.00 -4.09
CA GLY A 20 -13.55 2.40 -5.28
C GLY A 20 -12.04 2.21 -5.19
N ARG A 21 -11.42 2.33 -4.00
CA ARG A 21 -9.97 2.27 -3.81
C ARG A 21 -9.54 1.15 -2.86
N ALA A 22 -8.36 0.62 -3.11
CA ALA A 22 -7.66 -0.30 -2.23
C ALA A 22 -6.24 0.21 -1.96
N PHE A 23 -5.80 0.12 -0.71
CA PHE A 23 -4.46 0.50 -0.28
C PHE A 23 -3.77 -0.70 0.36
N LYS A 24 -2.69 -1.16 -0.24
CA LYS A 24 -1.92 -2.31 0.25
C LYS A 24 -0.63 -1.84 0.90
N MET A 25 -0.47 -2.13 2.18
CA MET A 25 0.71 -1.83 2.98
C MET A 25 1.46 -3.11 3.32
N LYS A 26 2.80 -3.07 3.33
CA LYS A 26 3.63 -4.19 3.82
C LYS A 26 3.71 -4.15 5.35
N ARG A 27 3.56 -5.31 5.99
CA ARG A 27 3.75 -5.42 7.45
C ARG A 27 5.23 -5.21 7.78
N ALA A 28 5.51 -4.58 8.92
CA ALA A 28 6.87 -4.42 9.44
C ALA A 28 7.38 -5.75 10.01
N VAL A 29 7.84 -6.64 9.13
CA VAL A 29 8.28 -7.99 9.47
C VAL A 29 9.63 -8.31 8.83
N LYS A 30 10.40 -9.18 9.48
CA LYS A 30 11.60 -9.80 8.91
C LYS A 30 11.45 -11.31 9.02
N LEU A 31 11.33 -11.95 7.87
CA LEU A 31 11.12 -13.39 7.71
C LEU A 31 12.28 -13.98 6.89
N PRO A 32 12.50 -15.30 6.89
CA PRO A 32 13.61 -15.91 6.16
C PRO A 32 13.65 -15.60 4.65
N TYR A 33 12.52 -15.24 4.06
CA TYR A 33 12.37 -14.98 2.62
C TYR A 33 12.05 -13.52 2.29
N VAL A 34 11.88 -12.64 3.27
CA VAL A 34 11.55 -11.24 3.03
C VAL A 34 11.93 -10.35 4.19
N ASP A 35 12.49 -9.18 3.89
CA ASP A 35 12.79 -8.14 4.87
C ASP A 35 12.00 -6.87 4.56
N PHE A 36 11.00 -6.60 5.40
CA PHE A 36 10.16 -5.41 5.40
C PHE A 36 10.33 -4.62 6.72
N SER A 37 11.46 -4.81 7.40
CA SER A 37 11.68 -4.25 8.75
C SER A 37 11.80 -2.72 8.78
N THR A 38 12.09 -2.07 7.66
CA THR A 38 12.22 -0.62 7.58
C THR A 38 11.23 0.01 6.58
N PRO A 39 10.85 1.29 6.75
CA PRO A 39 10.04 2.00 5.77
C PRO A 39 10.65 2.01 4.36
N ALA A 40 11.97 2.16 4.24
CA ALA A 40 12.66 2.16 2.95
C ALA A 40 12.56 0.81 2.23
N LEU A 41 12.72 -0.30 2.95
CA LEU A 41 12.54 -1.65 2.39
C LEU A 41 11.11 -1.88 1.92
N ARG A 42 10.12 -1.38 2.65
CA ARG A 42 8.71 -1.48 2.28
C ARG A 42 8.38 -0.64 1.06
N LEU A 43 8.94 0.57 0.94
CA LEU A 43 8.82 1.38 -0.26
C LEU A 43 9.37 0.64 -1.49
N ALA A 44 10.62 0.17 -1.43
CA ALA A 44 11.25 -0.54 -2.55
C ALA A 44 10.44 -1.79 -2.95
N ALA A 45 9.88 -2.51 -1.97
CA ALA A 45 9.02 -3.66 -2.23
C ALA A 45 7.70 -3.29 -2.90
N CYS A 46 7.09 -2.16 -2.51
CA CYS A 46 5.88 -1.64 -3.15
C CYS A 46 6.17 -1.23 -4.60
N GLU A 47 7.27 -0.51 -4.85
CA GLU A 47 7.70 -0.09 -6.18
C GLU A 47 7.94 -1.30 -7.08
N LYS A 48 8.64 -2.33 -6.56
CA LYS A 48 8.89 -3.56 -7.32
C LYS A 48 7.61 -4.32 -7.65
N GLU A 49 6.67 -4.38 -6.72
CA GLU A 49 5.37 -5.02 -6.96
C GLU A 49 4.58 -4.30 -8.07
N VAL A 50 4.52 -2.97 -8.03
CA VAL A 50 3.85 -2.18 -9.08
C VAL A 50 4.53 -2.36 -10.43
N GLU A 51 5.86 -2.29 -10.49
CA GLU A 51 6.65 -2.47 -11.72
C GLU A 51 6.34 -3.81 -12.40
N LEU A 52 6.26 -4.89 -11.61
CA LEU A 52 6.03 -6.24 -12.10
C LEU A 52 4.56 -6.48 -12.48
N ASN A 53 3.62 -6.07 -11.61
CA ASN A 53 2.23 -6.48 -11.74
C ASN A 53 1.39 -5.51 -12.59
N ALA A 54 1.79 -4.25 -12.74
CA ALA A 54 1.04 -3.30 -13.57
C ALA A 54 0.97 -3.74 -15.04
N ARG A 55 1.96 -4.52 -15.51
CA ARG A 55 1.99 -5.08 -16.86
C ARG A 55 0.95 -6.18 -17.09
N THR A 56 0.64 -6.95 -16.04
CA THR A 56 -0.28 -8.09 -16.11
C THR A 56 -1.69 -7.74 -15.65
N ALA A 57 -1.86 -6.61 -14.96
CA ALA A 57 -3.15 -6.10 -14.48
C ALA A 57 -3.34 -4.61 -14.85
N PRO A 58 -3.50 -4.29 -16.15
CA PRO A 58 -3.61 -2.91 -16.60
C PRO A 58 -4.82 -2.21 -15.96
N GLY A 59 -4.60 -1.01 -15.44
CA GLY A 59 -5.62 -0.19 -14.78
C GLY A 59 -5.92 -0.57 -13.32
N LEU A 60 -5.39 -1.69 -12.81
CA LEU A 60 -5.60 -2.08 -11.40
C LEU A 60 -4.67 -1.31 -10.46
N TYR A 61 -3.41 -1.17 -10.82
CA TYR A 61 -2.40 -0.48 -10.02
C TYR A 61 -2.36 1.00 -10.40
N LEU A 62 -2.61 1.87 -9.42
CA LEU A 62 -2.58 3.33 -9.60
C LEU A 62 -1.22 3.93 -9.24
N GLY A 63 -0.41 3.22 -8.45
CA GLY A 63 0.97 3.58 -8.14
C GLY A 63 1.35 3.28 -6.70
N VAL A 64 2.51 3.80 -6.29
CA VAL A 64 2.98 3.78 -4.90
C VAL A 64 2.82 5.17 -4.31
N ARG A 65 2.35 5.23 -3.06
CA ARG A 65 2.23 6.45 -2.27
C ARG A 65 3.11 6.33 -1.03
N ARG A 66 3.97 7.31 -0.78
CA ARG A 66 4.72 7.42 0.48
C ARG A 66 3.79 7.93 1.56
N ILE A 67 3.86 7.38 2.77
CA ILE A 67 3.25 7.97 3.94
C ILE A 67 4.31 8.81 4.62
N THR A 68 4.10 10.13 4.65
CA THR A 68 5.01 11.08 5.29
C THR A 68 4.36 11.69 6.52
N ARG A 69 5.20 12.03 7.50
CA ARG A 69 4.83 12.80 8.68
C ARG A 69 5.33 14.23 8.50
N GLU A 70 4.40 15.16 8.38
CA GLU A 70 4.69 16.58 8.28
C GLU A 70 5.15 17.16 9.62
N VAL A 71 5.66 18.40 9.59
CA VAL A 71 6.18 19.11 10.78
C VAL A 71 5.11 19.27 11.87
N ASP A 72 3.84 19.39 11.49
CA ASP A 72 2.70 19.46 12.41
C ASP A 72 2.24 18.08 12.93
N GLY A 73 2.97 17.02 12.60
CA GLY A 73 2.72 15.65 13.02
C GLY A 73 1.66 14.90 12.18
N LYS A 74 0.97 15.58 11.25
CA LYS A 74 -0.04 14.94 10.40
C LYS A 74 0.61 13.93 9.45
N LEU A 75 -0.13 12.86 9.19
CA LEU A 75 0.22 11.89 8.16
C LEU A 75 -0.45 12.29 6.85
N VAL A 76 0.35 12.38 5.78
CA VAL A 76 -0.12 12.69 4.44
C VAL A 76 0.50 11.73 3.43
N PHE A 77 -0.13 11.61 2.26
CA PHE A 77 0.50 10.91 1.15
C PHE A 77 1.43 11.85 0.37
N ASP A 78 2.65 11.39 0.13
CA ASP A 78 3.69 12.04 -0.67
C ASP A 78 4.02 13.48 -0.29
N GLY A 79 3.90 13.81 0.98
CA GLY A 79 4.31 15.11 1.48
C GLY A 79 5.83 15.29 1.52
N ALA A 80 6.24 16.43 2.08
CA ALA A 80 7.65 16.82 2.19
C ALA A 80 8.29 16.35 3.50
N GLY A 81 7.49 15.90 4.46
CA GLY A 81 7.94 15.44 5.76
C GLY A 81 8.68 14.10 5.76
N GLN A 82 9.01 13.61 6.96
CA GLN A 82 9.72 12.35 7.14
C GLN A 82 8.88 11.18 6.61
N MET A 83 9.44 10.37 5.72
CA MET A 83 8.78 9.13 5.30
C MET A 83 8.72 8.13 6.47
N VAL A 84 7.52 7.68 6.80
CA VAL A 84 7.26 6.70 7.86
C VAL A 84 6.81 5.35 7.32
N ASP A 85 6.23 5.29 6.12
CA ASP A 85 5.84 4.04 5.45
C ASP A 85 5.53 4.25 3.97
N ALA A 86 5.09 3.19 3.28
CA ALA A 86 4.56 3.27 1.91
C ALA A 86 3.37 2.33 1.69
N VAL A 87 2.51 2.69 0.75
CA VAL A 87 1.37 1.86 0.30
C VAL A 87 1.31 1.80 -1.21
N ILE A 88 0.82 0.68 -1.73
CA ILE A 88 0.38 0.59 -3.12
C ILE A 88 -1.08 1.04 -3.18
N GLU A 89 -1.36 2.01 -4.04
CA GLU A 89 -2.71 2.45 -4.35
C GLU A 89 -3.23 1.69 -5.56
N MET A 90 -4.44 1.13 -5.42
CA MET A 90 -5.07 0.26 -6.39
C MET A 90 -6.54 0.64 -6.56
N VAL A 91 -7.11 0.30 -7.72
CA VAL A 91 -8.57 0.27 -7.88
C VAL A 91 -9.11 -0.88 -7.05
N ARG A 92 -10.17 -0.64 -6.28
CA ARG A 92 -10.85 -1.73 -5.55
C ARG A 92 -11.47 -2.67 -6.58
N PHE A 93 -11.00 -3.91 -6.61
CA PHE A 93 -11.64 -4.95 -7.38
C PHE A 93 -12.87 -5.44 -6.63
N ASP A 94 -13.98 -5.64 -7.34
CA ASP A 94 -15.15 -6.28 -6.77
C ASP A 94 -14.79 -7.74 -6.46
N GLN A 95 -14.83 -8.12 -5.19
CA GLN A 95 -14.49 -9.49 -4.77
C GLN A 95 -15.41 -10.52 -5.44
N SER A 96 -16.61 -10.13 -5.90
CA SER A 96 -17.52 -11.01 -6.64
C SER A 96 -17.01 -11.40 -8.05
N ARG A 97 -15.92 -10.78 -8.52
CA ARG A 97 -15.31 -11.04 -9.83
C ARG A 97 -14.03 -11.88 -9.75
N LEU A 98 -13.65 -12.33 -8.56
CA LEU A 98 -12.63 -13.36 -8.41
C LEU A 98 -13.28 -14.69 -8.82
N LEU A 99 -12.90 -15.19 -10.00
CA LEU A 99 -13.31 -16.49 -10.55
C LEU A 99 -12.75 -17.65 -9.71
#